data_AF-A0A4R5J990-F1
#
_entry.id   AF-A0A4R5J990-F1
#
_cell.length_a   1.000
_cell.length_b   1.000
_cell.length_c   1.000
_cell.angle_alpha   90.00
_cell.angle_beta   90.00
_cell.angle_gamma   90.00
#
_symmetry.space_group_name_H-M   'P 1'
#
loop_
_entity.id
_entity.type
_entity.pdbx_description
1 polymer ?
#
loop_
_entity_poly.entity_id
_entity_poly.type
_entity_poly.pdbx_seq_one_letter_code
_entity_poly.pdbx_strand_id
1 'polypeptide(L)'
;MKSPKDHKSKAPGVSLTLFDGDGRARKSAAHALRVQLPDGRSLTLDLSQAADGVVALLAEHTDTNQQAGLLVRPDNHDSLSVAVTATPVVTTTGTPATPPALELEIQQGDGIGRQDGLPPRRKIETWVKSALYADATLTIRFVGEEEGRLLNRTYRGKDYATNVLTFAYAENEDDPVTGDIVLCCPVVEAEAREQRKPLEAHYAHLIVHGVLHAQGYEHEEDAEAEEMEAIETETLQALGYADPYLAERTGTA
;
A
#
# COMPACT_ATOMS: atom_id res chain seq x y z
N MET A 1 -36.47 -54.97 -21.35
CA MET A 1 -35.39 -54.37 -20.55
C MET A 1 -35.65 -52.88 -20.44
N LYS A 2 -35.96 -52.38 -19.23
CA LYS A 2 -36.08 -50.93 -18.97
C LYS A 2 -34.70 -50.41 -18.57
N SER A 3 -34.19 -49.41 -19.29
CA SER A 3 -32.93 -48.75 -19.00
C SER A 3 -32.92 -48.15 -17.58
N PRO A 4 -31.78 -48.15 -16.87
CA PRO A 4 -31.69 -47.51 -15.57
C PRO A 4 -31.85 -46.00 -15.75
N LYS A 5 -32.68 -45.37 -14.91
CA LYS A 5 -32.72 -43.90 -14.81
C LYS A 5 -31.42 -43.45 -14.15
N ASP A 6 -30.60 -42.72 -14.89
CA ASP A 6 -29.46 -42.00 -14.33
C ASP A 6 -29.93 -41.01 -13.27
N HIS A 7 -29.73 -41.35 -12.00
CA HIS A 7 -29.78 -40.38 -10.92
C HIS A 7 -28.52 -39.51 -11.01
N LYS A 8 -28.58 -38.45 -11.82
CA LYS A 8 -27.62 -37.33 -11.69
C LYS A 8 -27.82 -36.70 -10.32
N SER A 9 -26.98 -37.10 -9.37
CA SER A 9 -26.73 -36.37 -8.13
C SER A 9 -26.29 -34.96 -8.51
N LYS A 10 -27.17 -33.97 -8.33
CA LYS A 10 -26.82 -32.55 -8.49
C LYS A 10 -25.96 -32.19 -7.28
N ALA A 11 -24.71 -31.80 -7.51
CA ALA A 11 -23.83 -31.31 -6.45
C ALA A 11 -24.56 -30.23 -5.63
N PRO A 12 -24.44 -30.23 -4.29
CA PRO A 12 -25.13 -29.25 -3.47
C PRO A 12 -24.61 -27.85 -3.81
N GLY A 13 -25.45 -27.05 -4.46
CA GLY A 13 -25.16 -25.64 -4.70
C GLY A 13 -25.17 -24.86 -3.38
N VAL A 14 -24.50 -23.72 -3.36
CA VAL A 14 -24.46 -22.84 -2.19
C VAL A 14 -25.87 -22.39 -1.83
N SER A 15 -26.25 -22.53 -0.56
CA SER A 15 -27.56 -22.13 -0.04
C SER A 15 -27.40 -21.04 1.01
N LEU A 16 -28.10 -19.92 0.84
CA LEU A 16 -28.15 -18.85 1.82
C LEU A 16 -29.22 -19.14 2.88
N THR A 17 -28.89 -18.91 4.14
CA THR A 17 -29.86 -18.96 5.25
C THR A 17 -29.92 -17.58 5.89
N LEU A 18 -31.10 -16.96 5.84
CA LEU A 18 -31.38 -15.65 6.42
C LEU A 18 -32.10 -15.84 7.74
N PHE A 19 -31.72 -15.08 8.78
CA PHE A 19 -32.41 -15.10 10.07
C PHE A 19 -33.14 -13.76 10.26
N ASP A 20 -34.41 -13.80 10.67
CA ASP A 20 -35.14 -12.59 11.04
C ASP A 20 -34.79 -12.12 12.47
N GLY A 21 -35.36 -10.99 12.90
CA GLY A 21 -35.14 -10.42 14.23
C GLY A 21 -35.64 -11.30 15.39
N ASP A 22 -36.47 -12.31 15.10
CA ASP A 22 -36.93 -13.31 16.06
C ASP A 22 -36.08 -14.61 15.99
N GLY A 23 -35.02 -14.62 15.17
CA GLY A 23 -34.12 -15.76 14.98
C GLY A 23 -34.68 -16.87 14.09
N ARG A 24 -35.76 -16.65 13.34
CA ARG A 24 -36.31 -17.66 12.42
C ARG A 24 -35.54 -17.69 11.12
N ALA A 25 -35.14 -18.90 10.71
CA ALA A 25 -34.35 -19.13 9.52
C ALA A 25 -35.20 -19.28 8.24
N ARG A 26 -34.80 -18.64 7.15
CA ARG A 26 -35.35 -18.81 5.80
C ARG A 26 -34.23 -19.17 4.82
N LYS A 27 -34.35 -20.32 4.16
CA LYS A 27 -33.39 -20.79 3.16
C LYS A 27 -33.70 -20.22 1.76
N SER A 28 -32.65 -19.95 1.00
CA SER A 28 -32.72 -19.44 -0.38
C SER A 28 -31.64 -20.08 -1.25
N ALA A 29 -31.97 -20.36 -2.51
CA ALA A 29 -31.05 -20.86 -3.54
C ALA A 29 -30.50 -19.72 -4.42
N ALA A 30 -30.34 -18.52 -3.85
CA ALA A 30 -29.85 -17.36 -4.57
C ALA A 30 -28.34 -17.44 -4.82
N HIS A 31 -27.89 -16.87 -5.94
CA HIS A 31 -26.48 -16.83 -6.34
C HIS A 31 -25.78 -15.54 -5.91
N ALA A 32 -26.52 -14.59 -5.31
CA ALA A 32 -25.96 -13.39 -4.73
C ALA A 32 -26.84 -12.89 -3.57
N LEU A 33 -26.24 -12.13 -2.66
CA LEU A 33 -26.92 -11.38 -1.61
C LEU A 33 -26.49 -9.92 -1.71
N ARG A 34 -27.45 -9.00 -1.89
CA ARG A 34 -27.19 -7.56 -1.88
C ARG A 34 -27.77 -6.93 -0.62
N VAL A 35 -26.96 -6.16 0.08
CA VAL A 35 -27.33 -5.36 1.25
C VAL A 35 -27.29 -3.89 0.83
N GLN A 36 -28.43 -3.21 0.91
CA GLN A 36 -28.55 -1.79 0.61
C GLN A 36 -28.47 -0.98 1.91
N LEU A 37 -27.62 0.04 1.93
CA LEU A 37 -27.51 0.98 3.04
C LEU A 37 -28.33 2.25 2.76
N PRO A 38 -28.81 2.95 3.81
CA PRO A 38 -29.69 4.12 3.66
C PRO A 38 -29.05 5.31 2.94
N ASP A 39 -27.73 5.41 2.94
CA ASP A 39 -26.95 6.48 2.32
C ASP A 39 -26.58 6.21 0.86
N GLY A 40 -27.14 5.16 0.26
CA GLY A 40 -26.92 4.85 -1.14
C GLY A 40 -25.72 3.95 -1.41
N ARG A 41 -24.98 3.52 -0.37
CA ARG A 41 -24.00 2.43 -0.47
C ARG A 41 -24.70 1.07 -0.59
N SER A 42 -24.05 0.09 -1.23
CA SER A 42 -24.48 -1.30 -1.19
C SER A 42 -23.31 -2.28 -1.18
N LEU A 43 -23.49 -3.40 -0.49
CA LEU A 43 -22.58 -4.55 -0.49
C LEU A 43 -23.25 -5.71 -1.22
N THR A 44 -22.57 -6.29 -2.21
CA THR A 44 -23.02 -7.51 -2.88
C THR A 44 -22.03 -8.65 -2.61
N LEU A 45 -22.55 -9.77 -2.11
CA LEU A 45 -21.85 -11.05 -2.03
C LEU A 45 -22.23 -11.86 -3.27
N ASP A 46 -21.29 -12.13 -4.17
CA ASP A 46 -21.51 -13.01 -5.32
C ASP A 46 -21.04 -14.44 -4.99
N LEU A 47 -21.96 -15.39 -5.11
CA LEU A 47 -21.79 -16.80 -4.82
C LEU A 47 -21.77 -17.65 -6.09
N SER A 48 -21.75 -17.03 -7.27
CA SER A 48 -21.76 -17.72 -8.57
C SER A 48 -20.57 -18.68 -8.74
N GLN A 49 -19.43 -18.36 -8.12
CA GLN A 49 -18.20 -19.18 -8.12
C GLN A 49 -17.95 -19.89 -6.78
N ALA A 50 -18.90 -19.86 -5.84
CA ALA A 50 -18.67 -20.36 -4.49
C ALA A 50 -18.51 -21.90 -4.42
N ALA A 51 -18.90 -22.62 -5.48
CA ALA A 51 -18.58 -24.05 -5.62
C ALA A 51 -17.07 -24.32 -5.72
N ASP A 52 -16.29 -23.34 -6.21
CA ASP A 52 -14.83 -23.40 -6.32
C ASP A 52 -14.13 -22.80 -5.08
N GLY A 53 -14.89 -22.53 -4.01
CA GLY A 53 -14.39 -21.94 -2.77
C GLY A 53 -14.15 -20.42 -2.84
N VAL A 54 -14.53 -19.75 -3.93
CA VAL A 54 -14.34 -18.31 -4.13
C VAL A 54 -15.67 -17.57 -3.93
N VAL A 55 -15.67 -16.59 -3.04
CA VAL A 55 -16.77 -15.65 -2.83
C VAL A 55 -16.25 -14.24 -3.11
N ALA A 56 -16.94 -13.49 -3.96
CA ALA A 56 -16.57 -12.11 -4.25
C ALA A 56 -17.42 -11.13 -3.43
N LEU A 57 -16.78 -10.09 -2.89
CA LEU A 57 -17.42 -8.96 -2.25
C LEU A 57 -17.29 -7.74 -3.16
N LEU A 58 -18.41 -7.09 -3.44
CA LEU A 58 -18.47 -5.88 -4.27
C LEU A 58 -19.12 -4.75 -3.46
N ALA A 59 -18.41 -3.63 -3.32
CA ALA A 59 -18.94 -2.39 -2.79
C ALA A 59 -19.33 -1.45 -3.94
N GLU A 60 -20.51 -0.83 -3.84
CA GLU A 60 -21.03 0.11 -4.83
C GLU A 60 -21.69 1.31 -4.14
N HIS A 61 -21.68 2.47 -4.80
CA HIS A 61 -22.39 3.67 -4.35
C HIS A 61 -23.32 4.17 -5.46
N THR A 62 -24.49 4.69 -5.09
CA THR A 62 -25.47 5.22 -6.06
C THR A 62 -25.12 6.60 -6.60
N ASP A 63 -24.47 7.44 -5.78
CA ASP A 63 -23.80 8.67 -6.25
C ASP A 63 -22.52 8.31 -7.01
N THR A 64 -22.48 8.68 -8.29
CA THR A 64 -21.34 8.46 -9.19
C THR A 64 -20.13 9.34 -8.85
N ASN A 65 -20.31 10.36 -8.01
CA ASN A 65 -19.22 11.18 -7.47
C ASN A 65 -18.68 10.62 -6.16
N GLN A 66 -19.06 9.40 -5.77
CA GLN A 66 -18.56 8.73 -4.57
C GLN A 66 -18.00 7.36 -4.95
N GLN A 67 -16.78 7.06 -4.49
CA GLN A 67 -16.13 5.78 -4.66
C GLN A 67 -16.46 4.91 -3.45
N ALA A 68 -17.06 3.75 -3.70
CA ALA A 68 -17.32 2.79 -2.64
C ALA A 68 -16.04 2.01 -2.32
N GLY A 69 -15.63 2.01 -1.05
CA GLY A 69 -14.52 1.22 -0.54
C GLY A 69 -14.98 0.03 0.29
N LEU A 70 -14.11 -0.96 0.47
CA LEU A 70 -14.29 -2.06 1.42
C LEU A 70 -13.21 -1.97 2.49
N LEU A 71 -13.62 -1.76 3.73
CA LEU A 71 -12.75 -1.92 4.89
C LEU A 71 -13.03 -3.28 5.52
N VAL A 72 -12.00 -4.12 5.61
CA VAL A 72 -12.07 -5.42 6.27
C VAL A 72 -11.21 -5.39 7.51
N ARG A 73 -11.80 -5.65 8.68
CA ARG A 73 -11.10 -5.67 9.95
C ARG A 73 -11.22 -7.05 10.59
N PRO A 74 -10.11 -7.67 11.02
CA PRO A 74 -10.19 -8.82 11.92
C PRO A 74 -10.84 -8.38 13.23
N ASP A 75 -11.73 -9.21 13.74
CA ASP A 75 -12.36 -9.09 15.05
C ASP A 75 -12.02 -10.36 15.86
N ASN A 76 -12.54 -10.53 17.08
CA ASN A 76 -12.10 -11.60 17.98
C ASN A 76 -12.25 -13.02 17.39
N HIS A 77 -11.17 -13.81 17.53
CA HIS A 77 -11.00 -15.23 17.23
C HIS A 77 -11.38 -15.69 15.79
N ASP A 78 -12.65 -15.60 15.39
CA ASP A 78 -13.17 -16.19 14.13
C ASP A 78 -14.09 -15.23 13.34
N SER A 79 -14.07 -13.93 13.63
CA SER A 79 -14.90 -12.92 12.94
C SER A 79 -14.10 -11.92 12.10
N LEU A 80 -14.71 -11.50 11.00
CA LEU A 80 -14.26 -10.38 10.15
C LEU A 80 -15.39 -9.37 10.08
N SER A 81 -15.10 -8.12 10.42
CA SER A 81 -16.00 -6.99 10.19
C SER A 81 -15.74 -6.40 8.81
N VAL A 82 -16.78 -6.28 8.00
CA VAL A 82 -16.72 -5.66 6.67
C VAL A 82 -17.57 -4.39 6.69
N ALA A 83 -16.97 -3.25 6.37
CA ALA A 83 -17.66 -1.99 6.21
C ALA A 83 -17.54 -1.51 4.76
N VAL A 84 -18.64 -1.02 4.19
CA VAL A 84 -18.62 -0.30 2.92
C VAL A 84 -18.35 1.15 3.23
N THR A 85 -17.29 1.76 2.71
CA THR A 85 -17.01 3.19 2.86
C THR A 85 -17.41 3.94 1.60
N ALA A 86 -17.54 5.26 1.68
CA ALA A 86 -17.75 6.13 0.52
C ALA A 86 -16.80 7.31 0.65
N THR A 87 -16.01 7.58 -0.38
CA THR A 87 -15.13 8.75 -0.47
C THR A 87 -15.46 9.55 -1.72
N PRO A 88 -15.36 10.89 -1.69
CA PRO A 88 -15.60 11.70 -2.88
C PRO A 88 -14.65 11.29 -4.02
N VAL A 89 -15.21 11.02 -5.20
CA VAL A 89 -14.45 10.82 -6.43
C VAL A 89 -13.91 12.17 -6.85
N VAL A 90 -12.64 12.44 -6.55
CA VAL A 90 -11.93 13.59 -7.10
C VAL A 90 -11.95 13.43 -8.63
N THR A 91 -12.57 14.40 -9.30
CA THR A 91 -12.96 14.29 -10.70
C THR A 91 -11.77 14.63 -11.60
N THR A 92 -10.89 13.67 -11.87
CA THR A 92 -10.06 13.68 -13.08
C THR A 92 -10.67 12.71 -14.08
N THR A 93 -11.12 13.24 -15.22
CA THR A 93 -11.86 12.55 -16.27
C THR A 93 -11.18 11.26 -16.77
N GLY A 94 -11.79 10.11 -16.46
CA GLY A 94 -11.94 8.92 -17.32
C GLY A 94 -10.70 8.17 -17.81
N THR A 95 -10.39 7.02 -17.19
CA THR A 95 -9.76 5.75 -17.69
C THR A 95 -9.72 4.81 -16.46
N PRO A 96 -9.73 3.45 -16.55
CA PRO A 96 -9.41 2.59 -15.39
C PRO A 96 -8.21 3.17 -14.65
N ALA A 97 -8.29 3.32 -13.31
CA ALA A 97 -7.32 4.06 -12.49
C ALA A 97 -5.92 3.89 -13.06
N THR A 98 -5.50 4.87 -13.86
CA THR A 98 -4.21 4.82 -14.52
C THR A 98 -3.22 5.00 -13.39
N PRO A 99 -2.26 4.08 -13.21
CA PRO A 99 -1.26 4.25 -12.16
C PRO A 99 -0.66 5.65 -12.31
N PRO A 100 -0.38 6.37 -11.22
CA PRO A 100 0.06 7.76 -11.31
C PRO A 100 1.25 7.88 -12.26
N ALA A 101 1.23 8.93 -13.07
CA ALA A 101 2.33 9.23 -13.98
C ALA A 101 3.58 9.51 -13.15
N LEU A 102 4.69 8.86 -13.50
CA LEU A 102 5.98 9.04 -12.84
C LEU A 102 7.04 9.44 -13.85
N GLU A 103 7.59 10.64 -13.69
CA GLU A 103 8.87 11.04 -14.26
C GLU A 103 9.96 10.81 -13.22
N LEU A 104 10.85 9.85 -13.48
CA LEU A 104 11.88 9.41 -12.53
C LEU A 104 13.29 9.57 -13.09
N GLU A 105 14.07 10.45 -12.46
CA GLU A 105 15.50 10.57 -12.70
C GLU A 105 16.29 9.84 -11.61
N ILE A 106 17.37 9.15 -12.00
CA ILE A 106 18.27 8.49 -11.06
C ILE A 106 19.66 9.05 -11.28
N GLN A 107 20.22 9.65 -10.24
CA GLN A 107 21.51 10.34 -10.27
C GLN A 107 22.51 9.68 -9.33
N GLN A 108 23.78 9.77 -9.69
CA GLN A 108 24.92 9.42 -8.85
C GLN A 108 25.72 10.69 -8.61
N GLY A 109 25.90 11.03 -7.34
CA GLY A 109 26.67 12.17 -6.89
C GLY A 109 28.12 11.85 -6.58
N ASP A 110 28.76 12.76 -5.86
CA ASP A 110 30.16 12.65 -5.49
C ASP A 110 30.37 11.47 -4.52
N GLY A 111 31.48 10.76 -4.71
CA GLY A 111 31.82 9.60 -3.88
C GLY A 111 31.08 8.31 -4.25
N ILE A 112 30.28 8.30 -5.33
CA ILE A 112 29.66 7.09 -5.88
C ILE A 112 30.43 6.61 -7.13
N GLY A 113 30.96 5.40 -7.08
CA GLY A 113 31.59 4.70 -8.18
C GLY A 113 30.58 4.05 -9.14
N ARG A 114 31.01 3.83 -10.39
CA ARG A 114 30.19 3.27 -11.49
C ARG A 114 29.57 1.88 -11.21
N GLN A 115 29.97 1.18 -10.16
CA GLN A 115 29.50 -0.17 -9.78
C GLN A 115 29.35 -0.39 -8.28
N ASP A 116 29.20 0.66 -7.48
CA ASP A 116 28.83 0.48 -6.07
C ASP A 116 27.48 -0.25 -6.03
N GLY A 117 27.23 -1.08 -5.01
CA GLY A 117 26.14 -2.07 -4.88
C GLY A 117 24.71 -1.50 -4.85
N LEU A 118 24.46 -0.49 -5.66
CA LEU A 118 23.23 0.23 -5.87
C LEU A 118 22.18 -0.68 -6.50
N PRO A 119 20.91 -0.49 -6.12
CA PRO A 119 19.82 -1.23 -6.71
C PRO A 119 19.66 -0.88 -8.21
N PRO A 120 19.30 -1.86 -9.05
CA PRO A 120 19.09 -1.62 -10.47
C PRO A 120 17.89 -0.69 -10.66
N ARG A 121 17.94 0.18 -11.68
CA ARG A 121 16.87 1.16 -12.01
C ARG A 121 15.46 0.57 -11.96
N ARG A 122 15.26 -0.64 -12.49
CA ARG A 122 13.95 -1.30 -12.49
C ARG A 122 13.40 -1.53 -11.08
N LYS A 123 14.25 -1.90 -10.11
CA LYS A 123 13.83 -2.09 -8.72
C LYS A 123 13.47 -0.76 -8.08
N ILE A 124 14.30 0.27 -8.27
CA ILE A 124 14.04 1.63 -7.79
C ILE A 124 12.69 2.12 -8.31
N GLU A 125 12.44 1.98 -9.62
CA GLU A 125 11.18 2.36 -10.24
C GLU A 125 9.98 1.59 -9.67
N THR A 126 10.12 0.28 -9.42
CA THR A 126 9.09 -0.51 -8.74
C THR A 126 8.81 0.02 -7.34
N TRP A 127 9.85 0.27 -6.53
CA TRP A 127 9.68 0.74 -5.15
C TRP A 127 9.03 2.12 -5.08
N VAL A 128 9.44 3.06 -5.94
CA VAL A 128 8.83 4.38 -6.04
C VAL A 128 7.36 4.27 -6.42
N LYS A 129 7.04 3.49 -7.46
CA LYS A 129 5.64 3.30 -7.91
C LYS A 129 4.76 2.63 -6.86
N SER A 130 5.32 1.75 -6.03
CA SER A 130 4.57 1.07 -4.99
C SER A 130 4.15 1.98 -3.83
N ALA A 131 4.82 3.13 -3.67
CA ALA A 131 4.52 4.12 -2.63
C ALA A 131 3.87 5.39 -3.20
N LEU A 132 3.46 5.39 -4.48
CA LEU A 132 3.01 6.59 -5.18
C LEU A 132 1.48 6.66 -5.28
N TYR A 133 0.91 7.79 -4.84
CA TYR A 133 -0.54 8.02 -4.80
C TYR A 133 -1.00 9.16 -5.73
N ALA A 134 -0.08 9.97 -6.24
CA ALA A 134 -0.34 11.08 -7.16
C ALA A 134 0.74 11.17 -8.25
N ASP A 135 0.45 11.90 -9.33
CA ASP A 135 1.42 12.12 -10.40
C ASP A 135 2.68 12.81 -9.83
N ALA A 136 3.86 12.35 -10.23
CA ALA A 136 5.10 12.78 -9.62
C ALA A 136 6.28 12.94 -10.59
N THR A 137 7.13 13.92 -10.28
CA THR A 137 8.46 14.10 -10.86
C THR A 137 9.50 14.02 -9.74
N LEU A 138 10.21 12.89 -9.66
CA LEU A 138 11.12 12.59 -8.56
C LEU A 138 12.54 12.32 -9.05
N THR A 139 13.52 12.81 -8.29
CA THR A 139 14.92 12.42 -8.44
C THR A 139 15.32 11.51 -7.29
N ILE A 140 15.88 10.33 -7.60
CA ILE A 140 16.60 9.52 -6.61
C ILE A 140 18.10 9.75 -6.81
N ARG A 141 18.75 10.37 -5.83
CA ARG A 141 20.17 10.70 -5.89
C ARG A 141 20.95 9.88 -4.87
N PHE A 142 21.90 9.09 -5.34
CA PHE A 142 22.83 8.36 -4.47
C PHE A 142 24.09 9.19 -4.28
N VAL A 143 24.55 9.35 -3.05
CA VAL A 143 25.71 10.19 -2.70
C VAL A 143 26.65 9.50 -1.70
N GLY A 144 27.92 9.92 -1.71
CA GLY A 144 28.88 9.58 -0.67
C GLY A 144 28.70 10.41 0.61
N GLU A 145 29.49 10.08 1.63
CA GLU A 145 29.38 10.67 2.98
C GLU A 145 29.66 12.18 3.01
N GLU A 146 30.62 12.67 2.22
CA GLU A 146 30.97 14.10 2.18
C GLU A 146 29.81 14.96 1.66
N GLU A 147 29.21 14.57 0.53
CA GLU A 147 28.05 15.26 -0.05
C GLU A 147 26.82 15.12 0.87
N GLY A 148 26.56 13.92 1.40
CA GLY A 148 25.45 13.69 2.34
C GLY A 148 25.55 14.56 3.59
N ARG A 149 26.73 14.66 4.21
CA ARG A 149 26.99 15.54 5.36
C ARG A 149 26.87 17.02 4.99
N LEU A 150 27.36 17.43 3.83
CA LEU A 150 27.24 18.81 3.34
C LEU A 150 25.77 19.20 3.19
N LEU A 151 24.95 18.35 2.56
CA LEU A 151 23.51 18.59 2.37
C LEU A 151 22.78 18.67 3.71
N ASN A 152 23.02 17.71 4.61
CA ASN A 152 22.38 17.69 5.93
C ASN A 152 22.76 18.92 6.77
N ARG A 153 24.03 19.34 6.71
CA ARG A 153 24.47 20.57 7.38
C ARG A 153 23.82 21.82 6.79
N THR A 154 23.76 21.91 5.47
CA THR A 154 23.30 23.12 4.76
C THR A 154 21.80 23.33 4.93
N TYR A 155 21.01 22.26 4.81
CA TYR A 155 19.54 22.36 4.78
C TYR A 155 18.85 22.00 6.09
N ARG A 156 19.49 21.19 6.96
CA ARG A 156 18.93 20.77 8.26
C ARG A 156 19.76 21.24 9.46
N GLY A 157 20.89 21.92 9.24
CA GLY A 157 21.77 22.39 10.32
C GLY A 157 22.51 21.29 11.09
N LYS A 158 22.52 20.05 10.56
CA LYS A 158 23.07 18.86 11.24
C LYS A 158 24.40 18.44 10.61
N ASP A 159 25.50 18.51 11.37
CA ASP A 159 26.86 18.24 10.85
C ASP A 159 27.27 16.75 10.91
N TYR A 160 26.43 15.88 10.33
CA TYR A 160 26.72 14.46 10.10
C TYR A 160 25.99 13.98 8.84
N ALA A 161 26.45 12.91 8.20
CA ALA A 161 25.74 12.30 7.08
C ALA A 161 24.56 11.46 7.61
N THR A 162 23.36 11.70 7.11
CA THR A 162 22.17 10.88 7.41
C THR A 162 21.92 9.87 6.30
N ASN A 163 21.12 8.84 6.56
CA ASN A 163 20.81 7.79 5.60
C ASN A 163 20.01 8.30 4.38
N VAL A 164 18.96 9.09 4.61
CA VAL A 164 18.11 9.70 3.60
C VAL A 164 17.76 11.15 3.94
N LEU A 165 17.69 11.99 2.90
CA LEU A 165 17.12 13.35 2.95
C LEU A 165 16.07 13.46 1.85
N THR A 166 14.89 13.96 2.20
CA THR A 166 13.86 14.31 1.22
C THR A 166 13.73 15.83 1.12
N PHE A 167 13.74 16.32 -0.11
CA PHE A 167 13.50 17.71 -0.48
C PHE A 167 12.24 17.77 -1.34
N ALA A 168 11.09 18.03 -0.71
CA ALA A 168 9.84 18.25 -1.41
C ALA A 168 9.77 19.70 -1.94
N TYR A 169 9.31 19.87 -3.17
CA TYR A 169 9.17 21.17 -3.84
C TYR A 169 7.71 21.59 -4.07
N ALA A 170 6.76 20.66 -3.88
CA ALA A 170 5.34 20.98 -3.91
C ALA A 170 5.01 21.99 -2.80
N GLU A 171 4.35 23.09 -3.15
CA GLU A 171 4.00 24.15 -2.20
C GLU A 171 2.56 24.01 -1.69
N ASN A 172 1.68 23.35 -2.46
CA ASN A 172 0.27 23.13 -2.13
C ASN A 172 -0.12 21.65 -2.32
N GLU A 173 -1.18 21.22 -1.64
CA GLU A 173 -1.71 19.83 -1.71
C GLU A 173 -2.16 19.43 -3.13
N ASP A 174 -2.57 20.39 -3.95
CA ASP A 174 -3.00 20.16 -5.33
C ASP A 174 -1.84 20.17 -6.36
N ASP A 175 -0.61 20.52 -5.93
CA ASP A 175 0.54 20.56 -6.82
C ASP A 175 1.07 19.14 -7.10
N PRO A 176 1.57 18.85 -8.32
CA PRO A 176 2.23 17.59 -8.60
C PRO A 176 3.37 17.33 -7.61
N VAL A 177 3.49 16.06 -7.20
CA VAL A 177 4.53 15.65 -6.25
C VAL A 177 5.88 15.83 -6.93
N THR A 178 6.69 16.76 -6.42
CA THR A 178 8.00 17.06 -6.98
C THR A 178 9.04 17.11 -5.89
N GLY A 179 10.18 16.47 -6.11
CA GLY A 179 11.22 16.44 -5.09
C GLY A 179 12.43 15.56 -5.38
N ASP A 180 13.44 15.75 -4.54
CA ASP A 180 14.68 14.99 -4.56
C ASP A 180 14.78 14.13 -3.29
N ILE A 181 15.06 12.84 -3.47
CA ILE A 181 15.34 11.89 -2.39
C ILE A 181 16.81 11.51 -2.49
N VAL A 182 17.60 11.97 -1.52
CA VAL A 182 19.06 11.81 -1.49
C VAL A 182 19.43 10.73 -0.49
N LEU A 183 20.06 9.64 -0.95
CA LEU A 183 20.50 8.53 -0.10
C LEU A 183 22.03 8.51 0.03
N CYS A 184 22.51 8.50 1.27
CA CYS A 184 23.95 8.40 1.56
C CYS A 184 24.39 6.94 1.65
N CYS A 185 24.93 6.39 0.56
CA CYS A 185 25.20 4.96 0.43
C CYS A 185 26.05 4.36 1.56
N PRO A 186 27.16 4.98 2.02
CA PRO A 186 27.94 4.45 3.13
C PRO A 186 27.15 4.30 4.43
N VAL A 187 26.23 5.24 4.70
CA VAL A 187 25.38 5.23 5.90
C VAL A 187 24.34 4.13 5.79
N VAL A 188 23.64 4.04 4.65
CA VAL A 188 22.67 2.96 4.37
C VAL A 188 23.33 1.58 4.50
N GLU A 189 24.54 1.40 3.98
CA GLU A 189 25.28 0.16 4.10
C GLU A 189 25.68 -0.18 5.53
N ALA A 190 26.11 0.81 6.30
CA ALA A 190 26.47 0.63 7.71
C ALA A 190 25.24 0.22 8.54
N GLU A 191 24.12 0.92 8.38
CA GLU A 191 22.85 0.62 9.07
C GLU A 191 22.34 -0.77 8.72
N ALA A 192 22.33 -1.14 7.43
CA ALA A 192 21.89 -2.47 7.00
C ALA A 192 22.72 -3.59 7.67
N ARG A 193 24.05 -3.40 7.79
CA ARG A 193 24.93 -4.35 8.48
C ARG A 193 24.65 -4.41 9.99
N GLU A 194 24.52 -3.26 10.64
CA GLU A 194 24.28 -3.16 12.09
C GLU A 194 22.93 -3.77 12.47
N GLN A 195 21.89 -3.46 11.70
CA GLN A 195 20.53 -3.96 11.91
C GLN A 195 20.33 -5.38 11.36
N ARG A 196 21.34 -5.96 10.71
CA ARG A 196 21.28 -7.28 10.05
C ARG A 196 20.13 -7.38 9.02
N LYS A 197 19.84 -6.27 8.34
CA LYS A 197 18.88 -6.19 7.24
C LYS A 197 19.57 -6.49 5.91
N PRO A 198 18.91 -7.17 4.95
CA PRO A 198 19.42 -7.22 3.59
C PRO A 198 19.57 -5.79 3.04
N LEU A 199 20.74 -5.46 2.48
CA LEU A 199 21.02 -4.11 1.98
C LEU A 199 19.95 -3.61 1.00
N GLU A 200 19.50 -4.49 0.11
CA GLU A 200 18.43 -4.19 -0.83
C GLU A 200 17.11 -3.83 -0.14
N ALA A 201 16.75 -4.55 0.93
CA ALA A 201 15.52 -4.27 1.68
C ALA A 201 15.61 -2.92 2.41
N HIS A 202 16.81 -2.56 2.90
CA HIS A 202 17.04 -1.26 3.53
C HIS A 202 16.96 -0.12 2.52
N TYR A 203 17.50 -0.30 1.30
CA TYR A 203 17.29 0.66 0.21
C TYR A 203 15.82 0.80 -0.18
N ALA A 204 15.08 -0.32 -0.29
CA ALA A 204 13.66 -0.30 -0.60
C ALA A 204 12.88 0.49 0.48
N HIS A 205 13.19 0.24 1.76
CA HIS A 205 12.59 0.95 2.89
C HIS A 205 12.84 2.45 2.79
N LEU A 206 14.10 2.88 2.68
CA LEU A 206 14.43 4.31 2.64
C LEU A 206 13.90 5.04 1.40
N ILE A 207 13.76 4.35 0.27
CA ILE A 207 13.14 4.93 -0.93
C ILE A 207 11.63 5.08 -0.73
N VAL A 208 10.94 4.06 -0.20
CA VAL A 208 9.51 4.15 0.12
C VAL A 208 9.28 5.28 1.13
N HIS A 209 10.06 5.32 2.21
CA HIS A 209 10.04 6.38 3.20
C HIS A 209 10.22 7.77 2.57
N GLY A 210 11.25 7.92 1.73
CA GLY A 210 11.52 9.19 1.06
C GLY A 210 10.39 9.64 0.12
N VAL A 211 9.73 8.70 -0.57
CA VAL A 211 8.59 8.97 -1.46
C VAL A 211 7.34 9.38 -0.67
N LEU A 212 7.11 8.77 0.50
CA LEU A 212 6.03 9.20 1.40
C LEU A 212 6.27 10.61 1.93
N HIS A 213 7.49 10.93 2.38
CA HIS A 213 7.86 12.30 2.76
C HIS A 213 7.66 13.29 1.62
N ALA A 214 7.98 12.92 0.38
CA ALA A 214 7.78 13.80 -0.78
C ALA A 214 6.29 14.10 -1.05
N GLN A 215 5.39 13.25 -0.56
CA GLN A 215 3.93 13.39 -0.68
C GLN A 215 3.30 14.04 0.56
N GLY A 216 4.10 14.50 1.52
CA GLY A 216 3.62 15.20 2.72
C GLY A 216 3.25 14.28 3.90
N TYR A 217 3.58 12.98 3.85
CA TYR A 217 3.49 12.15 5.05
C TYR A 217 4.63 12.53 6.01
N GLU A 218 4.27 12.83 7.25
CA GLU A 218 5.21 13.15 8.33
C GLU A 218 5.18 12.06 9.41
N HIS A 219 6.19 12.06 10.28
CA HIS A 219 6.30 11.13 11.41
C HIS A 219 6.82 11.82 12.68
N GLU A 220 6.60 13.14 12.79
CA GLU A 220 7.02 13.91 13.97
C GLU A 220 6.09 13.65 15.16
N GLU A 221 4.79 13.40 14.91
CA GLU A 221 3.80 13.02 15.93
C GLU A 221 3.51 11.52 15.93
N ASP A 222 3.24 10.94 17.12
CA ASP A 222 3.03 9.48 17.28
C ASP A 222 1.94 8.90 16.36
N ALA A 223 0.85 9.65 16.13
CA ALA A 223 -0.25 9.20 15.29
C ALA A 223 0.11 9.20 13.80
N GLU A 224 0.86 10.21 13.36
CA GLU A 224 1.36 10.33 11.99
C GLU A 224 2.43 9.26 11.72
N ALA A 225 3.29 9.01 12.71
CA ALA A 225 4.25 7.93 12.67
C ALA A 225 3.56 6.56 12.53
N GLU A 226 2.53 6.26 13.34
CA GLU A 226 1.81 4.98 13.24
C GLU A 226 1.17 4.78 11.86
N GLU A 227 0.59 5.85 11.28
CA GLU A 227 0.03 5.81 9.92
C GLU A 227 1.11 5.56 8.86
N MET A 228 2.19 6.33 8.89
CA MET A 228 3.27 6.22 7.92
C MET A 228 3.98 4.85 8.02
N GLU A 229 4.27 4.38 9.24
CA GLU A 229 4.88 3.07 9.47
C GLU A 229 4.00 1.91 8.97
N ALA A 230 2.68 2.03 9.11
CA ALA A 230 1.74 1.04 8.58
C ALA A 230 1.80 0.97 7.04
N ILE A 231 1.81 2.13 6.36
CA ILE A 231 1.92 2.23 4.90
C ILE A 231 3.26 1.66 4.43
N GLU A 232 4.36 2.01 5.10
CA GLU A 232 5.69 1.48 4.78
C GLU A 232 5.76 -0.04 4.93
N THR A 233 5.18 -0.57 6.02
CA THR A 233 5.14 -2.00 6.30
C THR A 233 4.32 -2.74 5.24
N GLU A 234 3.12 -2.27 4.93
CA GLU A 234 2.26 -2.88 3.90
C GLU A 234 2.95 -2.87 2.53
N THR A 235 3.54 -1.72 2.15
CA THR A 235 4.23 -1.54 0.88
C THR A 235 5.41 -2.50 0.75
N LEU A 236 6.26 -2.59 1.78
CA LEU A 236 7.42 -3.49 1.76
C LEU A 236 7.02 -4.96 1.76
N GLN A 237 5.97 -5.34 2.50
CA GLN A 237 5.45 -6.71 2.46
C GLN A 237 4.90 -7.08 1.08
N ALA A 238 4.16 -6.17 0.42
CA ALA A 238 3.68 -6.36 -0.94
C ALA A 238 4.83 -6.50 -1.96
N LEU A 239 5.96 -5.82 -1.71
CA LEU A 239 7.20 -5.96 -2.49
C LEU A 239 8.00 -7.24 -2.16
N GLY A 240 7.59 -8.01 -1.16
CA GLY A 240 8.22 -9.25 -0.74
C GLY A 240 9.35 -9.09 0.28
N TYR A 241 9.45 -7.93 0.93
CA TYR A 241 10.38 -7.68 2.03
C TYR A 241 9.72 -7.91 3.39
N ALA A 242 10.53 -8.06 4.44
CA ALA A 242 10.04 -8.14 5.81
C ALA A 242 9.62 -6.77 6.34
N ASP A 243 8.81 -6.77 7.41
CA ASP A 243 8.48 -5.55 8.18
C ASP A 243 9.79 -4.88 8.67
N PRO A 244 10.06 -3.62 8.28
CA PRO A 244 11.29 -2.92 8.63
C PRO A 244 11.39 -2.54 10.11
N TYR A 245 10.26 -2.49 10.82
CA TYR A 245 10.10 -2.12 12.24
C TYR A 245 10.01 -3.34 13.15
N LEU A 246 10.06 -4.56 12.59
CA LEU A 246 9.89 -5.79 13.36
C LEU A 246 10.82 -5.88 14.58
N ALA A 247 12.08 -5.43 14.46
CA ALA A 247 13.06 -5.44 15.56
C ALA A 247 12.70 -4.48 16.70
N GLU A 248 12.06 -3.35 16.39
CA GLU A 248 11.63 -2.34 17.35
C GLU A 248 10.34 -2.78 18.05
N ARG A 249 9.39 -3.35 17.27
CA ARG A 249 8.12 -3.90 17.78
C ARG A 249 8.28 -5.14 18.64
N THR A 250 9.33 -5.93 18.41
CA THR A 250 9.66 -7.10 19.23
C THR A 250 10.53 -6.75 20.45
N GLY A 251 10.92 -5.48 20.58
CA GLY A 251 11.69 -4.90 21.68
C GLY A 251 10.89 -4.58 22.94
N THR A 252 10.13 -5.55 23.45
CA THR A 252 9.87 -5.70 24.90
C THR A 252 9.71 -7.19 25.20
N ALA A 253 10.85 -7.88 25.30
CA ALA A 253 10.97 -9.20 25.90
C ALA A 253 12.38 -9.40 26.48
#